data_AF-Q5HXX9-F1
#
_entry.id   AF-Q5HXX9-F1
#
_cell.length_a   1.000
_cell.length_b   1.000
_cell.length_c   1.000
_cell.angle_alpha   90.00
_cell.angle_beta   90.00
_cell.angle_gamma   90.00
#
_symmetry.space_group_name_H-M   'P 1'
#
loop_
_entity.id
_entity.type
_entity.pdbx_description
1 polymer ?
#
loop_
_entity_poly.entity_id
_entity_poly.type
_entity_poly.pdbx_seq_one_letter_code
_entity_poly.pdbx_strand_id
1 'polypeptide(L)' 'MDKATFLDFTVEIIRRSETAKGFEILPRRWVVERTFGWMIRWRRLVKDYEQRIDVAEAMIHIAMGSLMLRRNAHP' A
#
# COMPACT_ATOMS: atom_id res chain seq x y z
N MET A 1 17.39 14.90 11.66
CA MET A 1 16.60 14.03 12.55
C MET A 1 16.07 12.90 11.70
N ASP A 2 16.24 11.65 12.10
CA ASP A 2 15.63 10.54 11.37
C ASP A 2 14.09 10.69 11.42
N LYS A 3 13.39 10.38 10.33
CA LYS A 3 11.93 10.61 10.25
C LYS A 3 11.17 9.80 11.32
N ALA A 4 11.71 8.65 11.72
CA ALA A 4 11.13 7.82 12.76
C ALA A 4 11.22 8.47 14.15
N THR A 5 12.32 9.18 14.44
CA THR A 5 12.48 9.90 15.72
C THR A 5 11.58 11.12 15.82
N PHE A 6 11.21 11.73 14.69
CA PHE A 6 10.29 12.88 14.66
C PHE A 6 8.83 12.49 14.91
N LEU A 7 8.42 11.29 14.51
CA LEU A 7 7.02 10.84 14.53
C LEU A 7 6.73 9.83 15.65
N ASP A 8 7.67 9.60 16.56
CA ASP A 8 7.58 8.69 17.71
C ASP A 8 7.02 7.30 17.37
N PHE A 9 7.61 6.64 16.36
CA PHE A 9 7.27 5.26 16.03
C PHE A 9 8.50 4.38 15.80
N THR A 10 8.42 3.13 16.25
CA THR A 10 9.47 2.12 16.04
C THR A 10 9.37 1.53 14.64
N VAL A 11 10.47 1.60 13.87
CA VAL A 11 10.60 0.96 12.56
C VAL A 11 11.28 -0.40 12.72
N GLU A 12 10.58 -1.46 12.32
CA GLU A 12 11.14 -2.80 12.21
C GLU A 12 11.28 -3.17 10.72
N ILE A 13 12.51 -3.47 10.28
CA ILE A 13 12.79 -3.87 8.90
C ILE A 13 12.71 -5.39 8.81
N ILE A 14 11.60 -5.90 8.28
CA ILE A 14 11.40 -7.32 8.03
C ILE A 14 12.06 -7.67 6.69
N ARG A 15 13.18 -8.39 6.73
CA ARG A 15 13.87 -8.89 5.53
C ARG A 15 13.35 -10.27 5.14
N ARG A 16 13.36 -10.57 3.84
CA ARG A 16 13.13 -11.92 3.34
C ARG A 16 14.34 -12.80 3.66
N SER A 17 14.13 -14.05 4.04
CA SER A 17 15.22 -15.02 4.20
C SER A 17 15.83 -15.38 2.84
N GLU A 18 17.16 -15.31 2.72
CA GLU A 18 17.90 -15.68 1.51
C GLU A 18 17.91 -17.20 1.25
N THR A 19 17.70 -18.00 2.30
CA THR A 19 17.67 -19.47 2.22
C THR A 19 16.27 -20.04 2.07
N ALA A 20 15.23 -19.20 2.08
CA ALA A 20 13.84 -19.65 1.94
C ALA A 20 13.60 -20.32 0.59
N LYS A 21 13.26 -21.62 0.61
CA LYS A 21 12.77 -22.35 -0.56
C LYS A 21 11.25 -22.22 -0.65
N GLY A 22 10.78 -21.36 -1.55
CA GLY A 22 9.35 -21.18 -1.81
C GLY A 22 8.74 -19.94 -1.15
N PHE A 23 7.45 -20.01 -0.84
CA PHE A 23 6.70 -18.92 -0.21
C PHE A 23 6.84 -18.98 1.31
N GLU A 24 7.35 -17.91 1.89
CA GLU A 24 7.46 -17.72 3.33
C GLU A 24 6.53 -16.57 3.76
N ILE A 25 5.74 -16.81 4.80
CA ILE A 25 4.81 -15.82 5.35
C ILE A 25 5.63 -14.81 6.16
N LEU A 26 5.74 -13.59 5.65
CA LEU A 26 6.35 -12.49 6.38
C LEU A 26 5.31 -11.79 7.27
N PRO A 27 5.68 -11.37 8.50
CA PRO A 27 4.77 -10.66 9.38
C PRO A 27 4.20 -9.42 8.70
N ARG A 28 2.88 -9.22 8.83
CA ARG A 28 2.10 -8.07 8.30
C ARG A 28 2.13 -7.86 6.78
N ARG A 29 2.81 -8.72 6.00
CA ARG A 29 2.86 -8.65 4.52
C ARG A 29 1.48 -8.61 3.87
N TRP A 30 0.54 -9.39 4.40
CA TRP A 30 -0.84 -9.45 3.89
C TRP A 30 -1.59 -8.11 4.00
N VAL A 31 -1.21 -7.21 4.91
CA VAL A 31 -1.83 -5.88 5.02
C VAL A 31 -1.49 -5.03 3.80
N VAL A 32 -0.24 -5.11 3.34
CA VAL A 32 0.24 -4.42 2.14
C VAL A 32 -0.40 -5.02 0.90
N GLU A 33 -0.34 -6.35 0.75
CA GLU A 33 -0.91 -7.05 -0.41
C GLU A 33 -2.42 -6.84 -0.52
N ARG A 34 -3.15 -6.81 0.61
CA ARG A 34 -4.58 -6.49 0.65
C ARG A 34 -4.87 -5.09 0.14
N THR A 35 -4.01 -4.11 0.47
CA THR A 35 -4.17 -2.73 0.00
C THR A 35 -4.09 -2.67 -1.53
N PHE A 36 -3.10 -3.33 -2.12
CA PHE A 36 -3.01 -3.48 -3.58
C PHE A 36 -4.20 -4.23 -4.17
N GLY A 37 -4.69 -5.28 -3.50
CA GLY A 37 -5.89 -6.01 -3.91
C GLY A 37 -7.15 -5.15 -3.98
N TRP A 38 -7.30 -4.17 -3.09
CA TRP A 38 -8.39 -3.19 -3.17
C TRP A 38 -8.18 -2.18 -4.30
N MET A 39 -6.95 -1.72 -4.52
CA MET A 39 -6.64 -0.78 -5.60
C MET A 39 -6.85 -1.37 -6.99
N ILE A 40 -6.70 -2.69 -7.18
CA ILE A 40 -6.99 -3.36 -8.47
C ILE A 40 -8.44 -3.13 -8.95
N ARG A 41 -9.39 -2.85 -8.04
CA ARG A 41 -10.78 -2.52 -8.43
C ARG A 41 -10.88 -1.19 -9.18
N TRP A 42 -9.90 -0.31 -9.02
CA TRP A 42 -9.80 0.94 -9.74
C TRP A 42 -9.12 0.71 -11.08
N ARG A 43 -9.91 0.57 -12.15
CA ARG A 43 -9.39 0.24 -13.51
C ARG A 43 -8.26 1.14 -13.98
N ARG A 44 -8.27 2.43 -13.60
CA ARG A 44 -7.21 3.40 -13.94
C ARG A 44 -5.88 3.15 -13.25
N LEU A 45 -5.84 2.38 -12.16
CA LEU A 45 -4.62 2.01 -11.44
C LEU A 45 -4.05 0.66 -11.89
N VAL A 46 -4.77 -0.12 -12.70
CA VAL A 46 -4.32 -1.45 -13.16
C VAL A 46 -3.19 -1.33 -14.18
N LYS A 47 -3.21 -0.28 -15.00
CA LYS A 47 -2.19 0.05 -15.98
C LYS A 47 -1.89 1.53 -15.89
N ASP A 48 -0.67 1.93 -16.25
CA ASP A 48 -0.32 3.33 -16.34
C ASP A 48 -1.01 3.95 -17.56
N TYR A 49 -2.16 4.60 -17.30
CA TYR A 49 -2.96 5.29 -18.30
C TYR A 49 -2.66 6.78 -18.36
N GLU A 50 -2.12 7.34 -17.28
CA GLU A 50 -1.99 8.78 -17.11
C GLU A 50 -0.64 9.24 -17.67
N GLN A 51 -0.65 10.27 -18.52
CA GLN A 51 0.59 10.76 -19.14
C GLN A 51 1.45 11.58 -18.17
N ARG A 52 0.86 12.08 -17.09
CA ARG A 52 1.52 12.96 -16.13
C ARG A 52 1.51 12.31 -14.76
N ILE A 53 2.65 12.40 -14.07
CA ILE A 53 2.89 11.77 -12.77
C ILE A 53 1.96 12.36 -11.69
N ASP A 54 1.67 13.66 -11.76
CA ASP A 54 0.76 14.33 -10.80
C ASP A 54 -0.68 13.81 -10.91
N VAL A 55 -1.13 13.47 -12.11
CA VAL A 55 -2.45 12.86 -12.33
C VAL A 55 -2.46 11.42 -11.81
N ALA A 56 -1.41 10.64 -12.06
CA ALA A 56 -1.28 9.29 -11.52
C ALA A 56 -1.28 9.28 -9.98
N GLU A 57 -0.55 10.21 -9.36
CA GLU A 57 -0.52 10.39 -7.90
C GLU A 57 -1.90 10.76 -7.35
N ALA A 58 -2.59 11.73 -7.98
CA ALA A 58 -3.94 12.11 -7.61
C ALA A 58 -4.92 10.93 -7.67
N MET A 59 -4.80 10.07 -8.70
CA MET A 59 -5.63 8.86 -8.83
C MET A 59 -5.41 7.87 -7.68
N ILE A 60 -4.17 7.71 -7.20
CA ILE A 60 -3.85 6.86 -6.05
C ILE A 60 -4.52 7.42 -4.79
N HIS A 61 -4.44 8.74 -4.55
CA HIS A 61 -5.09 9.38 -3.41
C HIS A 61 -6.61 9.25 -3.43
N ILE A 62 -7.24 9.45 -4.59
CA ILE A 62 -8.70 9.28 -4.76
C ILE A 62 -9.12 7.83 -4.47
N ALA A 63 -8.36 6.85 -4.95
CA ALA A 63 -8.66 5.44 -4.73
C ALA A 63 -8.58 5.06 -3.25
N MET A 64 -7.54 5.52 -2.54
CA MET A 64 -7.37 5.29 -1.11
C MET A 64 -8.44 6.03 -0.29
N GLY A 65 -8.74 7.29 -0.60
CA GLY A 65 -9.78 8.06 0.08
C GLY A 65 -11.15 7.38 -0.04
N SER A 66 -11.50 6.94 -1.25
CA SER A 66 -12.76 6.22 -1.51
C SER A 66 -12.85 4.89 -0.77
N LEU A 67 -11.73 4.15 -0.67
CA LEU A 67 -11.65 2.91 0.11
C LEU A 67 -11.88 3.19 1.61
N MET A 68 -11.23 4.23 2.16
CA MET A 68 -11.38 4.61 3.57
C MET A 68 -12.82 5.04 3.87
N LEU A 69 -13.42 5.86 3.01
CA LEU A 69 -14.83 6.25 3.12
C LEU A 69 -15.76 5.04 3.15
N ARG A 70 -15.57 4.08 2.23
CA ARG A 70 -16.39 2.85 2.20
C ARG A 70 -16.25 2.03 3.48
N ARG A 71 -15.05 1.95 4.07
CA ARG A 71 -14.80 1.22 5.32
C ARG A 71 -15.42 1.91 6.54
N ASN A 72 -15.45 3.24 6.55
CA ASN A 72 -16.02 4.01 7.66
C ASN A 72 -17.55 4.10 7.58
N ALA A 73 -18.10 4.26 6.38
CA ALA A 73 -19.55 4.38 6.17
C ALA A 73 -20.30 3.04 6.20
N HIS A 74 -19.60 1.94 5.92
CA HIS A 74 -20.14 0.59 5.97
C HIS A 74 -19.21 -0.32 6.79
N PRO A 75 -19.32 -0.26 8.13
CA PRO A 75 -18.53 -1.10 9.04
C PRO A 75 -18.87 -2.58 8.88
#